data_AF-A0A3P7E0H7-F1
#
_entry.id   AF-A0A3P7E0H7-F1
#
_cell.length_a   1.000
_cell.length_b   1.000
_cell.length_c   1.000
_cell.angle_alpha   90.00
_cell.angle_beta   90.00
_cell.angle_gamma   90.00
#
_symmetry.space_group_name_H-M   'P 1'
#
loop_
_entity.id
_entity.type
_entity.pdbx_description
1 polymer ?
#
loop_
_entity_poly.entity_id
_entity_poly.type
_entity_poly.pdbx_seq_one_letter_code
_entity_poly.pdbx_strand_id
1 'polypeptide(L)'
;PTIIVNPAICPSLEHCPLRCENGLLRDSNGCFQCKCAPVQTVISSNCRELSDVNCDKICAHGYLRDAKSCPVCKCAKCPPLHQCYKHCLYGFESNNNGCPVCKCRTMSRIDAKLLSLQKEPDGWDKCYSFSTQTGKLYERDSGEWWNDGCRHCFCEQKHVSSLIN
;
A
#
# COMPACT_ATOMS: atom_id res chain seq x y z
N PRO A 1 18.80 16.91 10.59
CA PRO A 1 18.39 16.88 9.16
C PRO A 1 18.05 15.46 8.72
N THR A 2 16.76 15.17 8.51
CA THR A 2 16.35 13.93 7.85
C THR A 2 16.86 13.99 6.42
N ILE A 3 17.90 13.21 6.10
CA ILE A 3 18.49 13.20 4.76
C ILE A 3 17.48 12.52 3.84
N ILE A 4 16.70 13.34 3.13
CA ILE A 4 15.81 12.88 2.06
C ILE A 4 16.72 12.61 0.87
N VAL A 5 17.18 11.37 0.75
CA VAL A 5 17.95 10.90 -0.40
C VAL A 5 17.03 10.87 -1.63
N ASN A 6 17.53 11.40 -2.74
CA ASN A 6 16.83 11.50 -4.01
C ASN A 6 16.39 10.10 -4.49
N PRO A 7 15.10 9.86 -4.83
CA PRO A 7 14.61 8.53 -5.22
C PRO A 7 15.30 7.91 -6.45
N ALA A 8 16.09 8.68 -7.20
CA ALA A 8 16.82 8.24 -8.38
C ALA A 8 18.06 7.35 -8.11
N ILE A 9 18.48 7.19 -6.85
CA ILE A 9 19.71 6.44 -6.50
C ILE A 9 19.40 4.99 -6.13
N CYS A 10 18.13 4.66 -5.85
CA CYS A 10 17.77 3.34 -5.39
C CYS A 10 17.36 2.40 -6.54
N PRO A 11 17.78 1.12 -6.51
CA PRO A 11 17.31 0.13 -7.47
C PRO A 11 15.80 -0.09 -7.36
N SER A 12 15.14 -0.29 -8.50
CA SER A 12 13.70 -0.56 -8.56
C SER A 12 13.34 -1.87 -7.86
N LEU A 13 12.20 -1.86 -7.15
CA LEU A 13 11.61 -3.03 -6.50
C LEU A 13 10.33 -3.52 -7.18
N GLU A 14 10.03 -3.08 -8.40
CA GLU A 14 8.79 -3.46 -9.12
C GLU A 14 8.58 -4.98 -9.21
N HIS A 15 9.65 -5.78 -9.22
CA HIS A 15 9.57 -7.25 -9.34
C HIS A 15 9.91 -8.00 -8.05
N CYS A 16 9.84 -7.36 -6.87
CA CYS A 16 10.13 -8.04 -5.60
C CYS A 16 8.90 -8.86 -5.12
N PRO A 17 8.96 -10.20 -5.05
CA PRO A 17 7.80 -11.02 -4.68
C PRO A 17 7.60 -11.14 -3.15
N LEU A 18 8.51 -10.58 -2.34
CA LEU A 18 8.51 -10.76 -0.89
C LEU A 18 7.42 -9.93 -0.21
N ARG A 19 6.69 -10.55 0.72
CA ARG A 19 5.83 -9.87 1.71
C ARG A 19 6.38 -10.12 3.10
N CYS A 20 7.05 -9.12 3.65
CA CYS A 20 7.76 -9.21 4.91
C CYS A 20 6.95 -8.54 6.03
N GLU A 21 6.81 -9.22 7.17
CA GLU A 21 6.08 -8.72 8.34
C GLU A 21 6.67 -7.41 8.89
N ASN A 22 8.01 -7.30 8.90
CA ASN A 22 8.74 -6.10 9.35
C ASN A 22 9.20 -5.20 8.20
N GLY A 23 8.64 -5.39 7.00
CA GLY A 23 9.06 -4.68 5.80
C GLY A 23 10.41 -5.18 5.23
N LEU A 24 10.88 -4.47 4.21
CA LEU A 24 12.12 -4.79 3.49
C LEU A 24 13.33 -4.18 4.18
N LEU A 25 14.45 -4.90 4.14
CA LEU A 25 15.74 -4.46 4.64
C LEU A 25 16.22 -3.22 3.88
N ARG A 26 16.84 -2.26 4.57
CA ARG A 26 17.53 -1.13 3.93
C ARG A 26 19.03 -1.38 3.85
N ASP A 27 19.64 -0.93 2.77
CA ASP A 27 21.10 -0.84 2.66
C ASP A 27 21.67 0.41 3.37
N SER A 28 22.99 0.56 3.32
CA SER A 28 23.72 1.70 3.90
C SER A 28 23.37 3.04 3.27
N ASN A 29 22.81 3.05 2.06
CA ASN A 29 22.38 4.24 1.34
C ASN A 29 20.90 4.57 1.63
N GLY A 30 20.22 3.74 2.42
CA GLY A 30 18.82 3.88 2.78
C GLY A 30 17.84 3.30 1.76
N CYS A 31 18.33 2.61 0.73
CA CYS A 31 17.52 1.97 -0.30
C CYS A 31 17.00 0.62 0.16
N PHE A 32 15.76 0.28 -0.22
CA PHE A 32 15.17 -1.00 0.11
C PHE A 32 15.77 -2.12 -0.77
N GLN A 33 16.19 -3.19 -0.13
CA GLN A 33 16.63 -4.42 -0.77
C GLN A 33 15.45 -5.40 -0.82
N CYS A 34 15.36 -6.24 -1.86
CA CYS A 34 14.39 -7.33 -1.91
C CYS A 34 14.79 -8.49 -0.96
N LYS A 35 14.89 -8.17 0.33
CA LYS A 35 15.18 -9.07 1.45
C LYS A 35 14.36 -8.59 2.64
N CYS A 36 13.78 -9.50 3.42
CA CYS A 36 13.05 -9.10 4.63
C CYS A 36 13.99 -8.49 5.67
N ALA A 37 13.55 -7.40 6.30
CA ALA A 37 14.23 -6.88 7.47
C ALA A 37 14.23 -7.96 8.57
N PRO A 38 15.36 -8.16 9.27
CA PRO A 38 15.43 -9.12 10.37
C PRO A 38 14.38 -8.75 11.41
N VAL A 39 13.75 -9.77 11.99
CA VAL A 39 12.82 -9.58 13.10
C VAL A 39 13.63 -8.91 14.21
N GLN A 40 13.32 -7.64 14.50
CA GLN A 40 13.89 -6.96 15.65
C GLN A 40 13.21 -7.54 16.89
N THR A 41 13.63 -8.75 17.28
CA THR A 41 13.37 -9.33 18.58
C THR A 41 14.26 -8.66 19.63
N VAL A 42 14.35 -7.33 19.61
CA VAL A 42 14.58 -6.58 20.85
C VAL A 42 13.28 -6.62 21.64
N ILE A 43 12.91 -7.83 22.06
CA ILE A 43 12.13 -7.98 23.29
C ILE A 43 13.15 -7.59 24.34
N SER A 44 13.11 -6.34 24.80
CA SER A 44 13.86 -5.99 26.00
C SER A 44 13.45 -7.03 27.04
N SER A 45 14.39 -7.82 27.55
CA SER A 45 14.12 -8.98 28.43
C SER A 45 13.37 -8.60 29.72
N ASN A 46 13.18 -7.29 29.95
CA ASN A 46 12.44 -6.71 31.06
C ASN A 46 11.02 -6.22 30.68
N CYS A 47 10.50 -6.53 29.49
CA CYS A 47 9.14 -6.16 29.10
C CYS A 47 8.11 -7.11 29.72
N ARG A 48 7.00 -6.57 30.22
CA ARG A 48 5.82 -7.36 30.59
C ARG A 48 5.17 -7.91 29.33
N GLU A 49 5.00 -9.23 29.25
CA GLU A 49 4.26 -9.84 28.13
C GLU A 49 2.77 -9.49 28.21
N LEU A 50 2.17 -9.24 27.04
CA LEU A 50 0.72 -9.09 26.91
C LEU A 50 0.06 -10.46 26.92
N SER A 51 -0.95 -10.63 27.77
CA SER A 51 -1.75 -11.84 27.87
C SER A 51 -3.22 -11.48 28.07
N ASP A 52 -4.10 -12.46 27.91
CA ASP A 52 -5.56 -12.29 28.05
C ASP A 52 -5.98 -11.77 29.44
N VAL A 53 -5.09 -11.90 30.44
CA VAL A 53 -5.31 -11.38 31.80
C VAL A 53 -5.03 -9.88 31.89
N ASN A 54 -4.12 -9.35 31.07
CA ASN A 54 -3.64 -7.98 31.17
C ASN A 54 -3.93 -7.10 29.94
N CYS A 55 -4.55 -7.69 28.92
CA CYS A 55 -4.98 -7.01 27.71
C CYS A 55 -6.26 -7.63 27.16
N ASP A 56 -7.30 -6.80 26.99
CA ASP A 56 -8.61 -7.18 26.47
C ASP A 56 -8.72 -7.02 24.94
N LYS A 57 -7.64 -6.60 24.28
CA LYS A 57 -7.61 -6.29 22.84
C LYS A 57 -6.93 -7.40 22.08
N ILE A 58 -7.45 -7.72 20.90
CA ILE A 58 -6.79 -8.57 19.92
C ILE A 58 -6.52 -7.71 18.68
N CYS A 59 -5.24 -7.47 18.38
CA CYS A 59 -4.85 -6.50 17.36
C CYS A 59 -4.31 -7.18 16.09
N ALA A 60 -5.01 -7.04 14.96
CA ALA A 60 -4.64 -7.64 13.66
C ALA A 60 -3.30 -7.15 13.08
N HIS A 61 -2.77 -6.04 13.60
CA HIS A 61 -1.48 -5.45 13.20
C HIS A 61 -0.44 -5.51 14.32
N GLY A 62 -0.70 -6.30 15.35
CA GLY A 62 0.07 -6.29 16.57
C GLY A 62 -0.18 -5.04 17.42
N TYR A 63 0.65 -4.90 18.44
CA TYR A 63 0.51 -3.88 19.47
C TYR A 63 1.51 -2.75 19.25
N LEU A 64 1.13 -1.53 19.65
CA LEU A 64 2.05 -0.42 19.76
C LEU A 64 3.16 -0.77 20.74
N ARG A 65 4.34 -0.21 20.52
CA ARG A 65 5.48 -0.32 21.42
C ARG A 65 5.76 1.02 22.10
N ASP A 66 6.18 0.97 23.35
CA ASP A 66 6.64 2.13 24.08
C ASP A 66 8.09 2.51 23.70
N ALA A 67 8.65 3.53 24.37
CA ALA A 67 10.02 4.00 24.12
C ALA A 67 11.11 2.96 24.42
N LYS A 68 10.80 1.89 25.17
CA LYS A 68 11.69 0.76 25.46
C LYS A 68 11.45 -0.42 24.50
N SER A 69 10.64 -0.22 23.47
CA SER A 69 10.18 -1.26 22.55
C SER A 69 9.30 -2.34 23.21
N CYS A 70 8.71 -2.08 24.39
CA CYS A 70 7.80 -3.02 25.03
C CYS A 70 6.38 -2.90 24.47
N PRO A 71 5.67 -4.02 24.22
CA PRO A 71 4.30 -3.96 23.71
C PRO A 71 3.36 -3.40 24.78
N VAL A 72 2.53 -2.43 24.39
CA VAL A 72 1.45 -1.87 25.21
C VAL A 72 0.10 -2.35 24.67
N CYS A 73 -0.90 -2.56 25.54
CA CYS A 73 -2.25 -3.00 25.15
C CYS A 73 -3.03 -1.91 24.37
N LYS A 74 -2.49 -1.49 23.23
CA LYS A 74 -3.03 -0.54 22.28
C LYS A 74 -2.66 -1.05 20.89
N CYS A 75 -3.65 -1.20 20.02
CA CYS A 75 -3.39 -1.71 18.67
C CYS A 75 -2.53 -0.76 17.86
N ALA A 76 -1.58 -1.33 17.11
CA ALA A 76 -0.85 -0.58 16.11
C ALA A 76 -1.82 -0.06 15.04
N LYS A 77 -1.62 1.19 14.62
CA LYS A 77 -2.32 1.75 13.47
C LYS A 77 -1.76 1.14 12.19
N CYS A 78 -2.54 1.21 11.12
CA CYS A 78 -2.05 0.84 9.80
C CYS A 78 -0.78 1.62 9.43
N PRO A 79 0.21 0.95 8.83
CA PRO A 79 1.35 1.64 8.25
C PRO A 79 0.87 2.68 7.24
N PRO A 80 1.46 3.88 7.22
CA PRO A 80 1.17 4.84 6.16
C PRO A 80 1.61 4.28 4.80
N LEU A 81 0.89 4.65 3.74
CA LEU A 81 1.22 4.28 2.37
C LEU A 81 2.45 5.07 1.88
N HIS A 82 3.63 4.66 2.32
CA HIS A 82 4.88 5.23 1.85
C HIS A 82 5.02 5.04 0.34
N GLN A 83 5.41 6.11 -0.38
CA GLN A 83 5.67 6.11 -1.82
C GLN A 83 4.45 5.73 -2.69
N CYS A 84 3.23 5.91 -2.18
CA CYS A 84 2.01 5.77 -2.97
C CYS A 84 1.55 7.12 -3.51
N TYR A 85 1.60 7.30 -4.83
CA TYR A 85 1.21 8.54 -5.51
C TYR A 85 -0.09 8.39 -6.32
N LYS A 86 -0.83 7.30 -6.10
CA LYS A 86 -2.11 7.05 -6.76
C LYS A 86 -3.18 7.94 -6.15
N HIS A 87 -3.99 8.56 -7.02
CA HIS A 87 -5.21 9.27 -6.62
C HIS A 87 -6.40 8.38 -6.95
N CYS A 88 -7.14 7.94 -5.93
CA CYS A 88 -8.23 6.99 -6.10
C CYS A 88 -9.58 7.65 -5.80
N LEU A 89 -10.49 7.66 -6.76
CA LEU A 89 -11.83 8.26 -6.63
C LEU A 89 -12.67 7.61 -5.53
N TYR A 90 -12.49 6.30 -5.31
CA TYR A 90 -13.25 5.51 -4.33
C TYR A 90 -12.41 5.08 -3.12
N GLY A 91 -11.27 5.76 -2.91
CA GLY A 91 -10.30 5.42 -1.88
C GLY A 91 -9.48 4.15 -2.20
N PHE A 92 -8.69 3.72 -1.22
CA PHE A 92 -7.80 2.57 -1.35
C PHE A 92 -8.50 1.24 -1.03
N GLU A 93 -8.06 0.16 -1.67
CA GLU A 93 -8.35 -1.19 -1.22
C GLU A 93 -7.72 -1.45 0.15
N SER A 94 -8.34 -2.33 0.93
CA SER A 94 -7.79 -2.80 2.20
C SER A 94 -7.29 -4.23 2.05
N ASN A 95 -6.16 -4.55 2.67
CA ASN A 95 -5.72 -5.94 2.81
C ASN A 95 -6.64 -6.71 3.78
N ASN A 96 -6.39 -8.02 3.94
CA ASN A 96 -7.20 -8.89 4.81
C ASN A 96 -7.24 -8.46 6.28
N ASN A 97 -6.28 -7.62 6.71
CA ASN A 97 -6.20 -7.13 8.07
C ASN A 97 -6.89 -5.75 8.21
N GLY A 98 -7.41 -5.19 7.12
CA GLY A 98 -8.12 -3.92 7.10
C GLY A 98 -7.25 -2.69 6.77
N CYS A 99 -5.94 -2.87 6.53
CA CYS A 99 -5.09 -1.73 6.19
C CYS A 99 -5.12 -1.35 4.73
N PRO A 100 -5.08 -0.04 4.42
CA PRO A 100 -5.03 0.43 3.05
C PRO A 100 -3.76 -0.10 2.37
N VAL A 101 -3.91 -0.50 1.11
CA VAL A 101 -2.81 -0.84 0.19
C VAL A 101 -2.79 0.17 -0.95
N CYS A 102 -1.63 0.36 -1.59
CA CYS A 102 -1.49 1.29 -2.72
C CYS A 102 -2.14 0.73 -4.00
N LYS A 103 -3.45 0.52 -3.95
CA LYS A 103 -4.29 0.01 -5.04
C LYS A 103 -5.65 0.68 -4.92
N CYS A 104 -6.16 1.24 -6.02
CA CYS A 104 -7.45 1.90 -6.00
C CYS A 104 -8.58 0.91 -5.87
N ARG A 105 -9.58 1.26 -5.06
CA ARG A 105 -10.81 0.50 -4.94
C ARG A 105 -11.64 0.71 -6.20
N THR A 106 -12.13 -0.37 -6.78
CA THR A 106 -13.06 -0.31 -7.90
C THR A 106 -14.44 0.18 -7.45
N MET A 107 -15.17 0.82 -8.35
CA MET A 107 -16.55 1.24 -8.10
C MET A 107 -17.47 0.02 -8.14
N SER A 108 -17.47 -0.79 -7.07
CA SER A 108 -18.57 -1.67 -6.63
C SER A 108 -18.09 -2.81 -5.72
N ARG A 109 -18.27 -2.65 -4.41
CA ARG A 109 -18.64 -3.78 -3.54
C ARG A 109 -20.09 -3.70 -3.05
N ILE A 110 -20.78 -2.59 -3.30
CA ILE A 110 -22.16 -2.39 -2.86
C ILE A 110 -23.14 -2.83 -3.96
N ASP A 111 -22.85 -2.55 -5.24
CA ASP A 111 -23.75 -2.93 -6.35
C ASP A 111 -23.35 -4.22 -7.09
N ALA A 112 -22.06 -4.57 -7.18
CA ALA A 112 -21.61 -5.77 -7.90
C ALA A 112 -21.87 -7.10 -7.18
N LYS A 113 -22.05 -7.09 -5.84
CA LYS A 113 -22.39 -8.32 -5.10
C LYS A 113 -23.80 -8.82 -5.42
N LEU A 114 -24.65 -7.95 -5.96
CA LEU A 114 -25.98 -8.31 -6.45
C LEU A 114 -25.96 -8.80 -7.91
N LEU A 115 -24.90 -8.51 -8.69
CA LEU A 115 -24.94 -8.65 -10.15
C LEU A 115 -23.85 -9.54 -10.80
N SER A 116 -22.74 -9.89 -10.13
CA SER A 116 -21.69 -10.70 -10.78
C SER A 116 -21.40 -12.02 -10.08
N LEU A 117 -22.07 -13.07 -10.58
CA LEU A 117 -21.71 -14.50 -10.46
C LEU A 117 -20.59 -14.91 -11.42
N GLN A 118 -20.02 -13.97 -12.18
CA GLN A 118 -18.97 -14.26 -13.15
C GLN A 118 -17.62 -13.76 -12.63
N LYS A 119 -16.67 -14.70 -12.59
CA LYS A 119 -15.27 -14.46 -12.26
C LYS A 119 -14.64 -13.70 -13.43
N GLU A 120 -14.64 -12.37 -13.34
CA GLU A 120 -14.03 -11.54 -14.36
C GLU A 120 -12.54 -11.88 -14.53
N PRO A 121 -12.02 -11.93 -15.77
CA PRO A 121 -10.64 -12.30 -16.06
C PRO A 121 -9.63 -11.33 -15.43
N ASP A 122 -8.45 -11.84 -15.10
CA ASP A 122 -7.40 -11.07 -14.45
C ASP A 122 -7.00 -9.87 -15.35
N GLY A 123 -7.06 -8.65 -14.81
CA GLY A 123 -6.85 -7.42 -15.56
C GLY A 123 -8.08 -6.84 -16.27
N TRP A 124 -9.30 -7.32 -16.00
CA TRP A 124 -10.49 -6.75 -16.63
C TRP A 124 -10.77 -5.29 -16.25
N ASP A 125 -10.15 -4.79 -15.18
CA ASP A 125 -10.44 -3.50 -14.58
C ASP A 125 -9.26 -2.52 -14.72
N LYS A 126 -8.26 -2.87 -15.54
CA LYS A 126 -7.06 -2.06 -15.75
C LYS A 126 -7.19 -1.17 -16.97
N CYS A 127 -6.69 0.06 -16.84
CA CYS A 127 -6.52 0.99 -17.96
C CYS A 127 -5.05 1.25 -18.21
N TYR A 128 -4.73 1.82 -19.37
CA TYR A 128 -3.36 2.21 -19.71
C TYR A 128 -3.32 3.69 -20.07
N SER A 129 -2.30 4.38 -19.57
CA SER A 129 -2.04 5.78 -19.91
C SER A 129 -0.64 5.92 -20.48
N PHE A 130 -0.49 6.67 -21.56
CA PHE A 130 0.81 7.03 -22.10
C PHE A 130 1.27 8.37 -21.53
N SER A 131 2.48 8.44 -21.01
CA SER A 131 3.10 9.71 -20.60
C SER A 131 3.90 10.28 -21.75
N THR A 132 3.50 11.45 -22.26
CA THR A 132 4.24 12.17 -23.30
C THR A 132 5.59 12.69 -22.80
N GLN A 133 5.74 12.90 -21.49
CA GLN A 133 6.99 13.37 -20.88
C GLN A 133 8.05 12.29 -20.80
N THR A 134 7.65 11.06 -20.45
CA THR A 134 8.59 9.94 -20.25
C THR A 134 8.58 8.93 -21.39
N GLY A 135 7.63 9.02 -22.32
CA GLY A 135 7.41 8.03 -23.37
C GLY A 135 6.99 6.66 -22.85
N LYS A 136 6.61 6.54 -21.57
CA LYS A 136 6.31 5.27 -20.89
C LYS A 136 4.80 5.02 -20.84
N LEU A 137 4.41 3.76 -21.05
CA LEU A 137 3.07 3.27 -20.79
C LEU A 137 2.92 2.91 -19.30
N TYR A 138 1.88 3.42 -18.66
CA TYR A 138 1.56 3.14 -17.25
C TYR A 138 0.24 2.38 -17.16
N GLU A 139 0.25 1.28 -16.42
CA GLU A 139 -0.97 0.60 -16.00
C GLU A 139 -1.65 1.39 -14.86
N ARG A 140 -2.97 1.53 -14.94
CA ARG A 140 -3.81 2.29 -14.02
C ARG A 140 -4.88 1.38 -13.43
N ASP A 141 -5.14 1.53 -12.14
CA ASP A 141 -6.21 0.78 -11.46
C ASP A 141 -7.58 1.37 -11.81
N SER A 142 -8.64 0.56 -11.80
CA SER A 142 -10.00 1.08 -11.84
C SER A 142 -10.26 2.05 -10.69
N GLY A 143 -10.86 3.19 -11.01
CA GLY A 143 -11.05 4.32 -10.09
C GLY A 143 -9.78 5.16 -9.86
N GLU A 144 -8.65 4.84 -10.48
CA GLU A 144 -7.47 5.72 -10.47
C GLU A 144 -7.72 6.93 -11.35
N TRP A 145 -7.36 8.10 -10.82
CA TRP A 145 -7.40 9.39 -11.48
C TRP A 145 -5.97 9.90 -11.71
N TRP A 146 -5.74 10.52 -12.86
CA TRP A 146 -4.48 11.17 -13.19
C TRP A 146 -4.69 12.35 -14.14
N ASN A 147 -3.67 13.20 -14.23
CA ASN A 147 -3.61 14.29 -15.20
C ASN A 147 -2.47 13.99 -16.20
N ASP A 148 -2.76 14.06 -17.50
CA ASP A 148 -1.77 13.84 -18.57
C ASP A 148 -1.07 15.13 -19.06
N GLY A 149 -1.34 16.26 -18.39
CA GLY A 149 -0.88 17.60 -18.72
C GLY A 149 -1.97 18.47 -19.36
N CYS A 150 -2.93 17.85 -20.05
CA CYS A 150 -3.98 18.57 -20.78
C CYS A 150 -5.40 18.20 -20.30
N ARG A 151 -5.58 16.99 -19.75
CA ARG A 151 -6.88 16.44 -19.39
C ARG A 151 -6.84 15.77 -18.04
N HIS A 152 -7.99 15.78 -17.38
CA HIS A 152 -8.23 14.99 -16.18
C HIS A 152 -8.79 13.63 -16.61
N CYS A 153 -8.03 12.57 -16.37
CA CYS A 153 -8.35 11.21 -16.78
C CYS A 153 -8.72 10.35 -15.57
N PHE A 154 -9.65 9.42 -15.75
CA PHE A 154 -9.91 8.37 -14.77
C PHE A 154 -10.20 7.03 -15.46
N CYS A 155 -9.87 5.94 -14.77
CA CYS A 155 -10.11 4.59 -15.26
C CYS A 155 -11.46 4.04 -14.76
N GLU A 156 -12.31 3.60 -15.67
CA GLU A 156 -13.62 3.00 -15.39
C GLU A 156 -13.85 1.80 -16.31
N GLN A 157 -13.90 0.57 -15.75
CA GLN A 157 -14.24 -0.66 -16.49
C GLN A 157 -13.44 -0.82 -17.82
N LYS A 158 -12.12 -0.66 -17.78
CA LYS A 158 -11.16 -0.59 -18.92
C LYS A 158 -11.16 0.68 -19.75
N HIS A 159 -12.16 1.53 -19.62
CA HIS A 159 -12.25 2.76 -20.38
C HIS A 159 -11.56 3.90 -19.63
N VAL A 160 -10.72 4.63 -20.35
CA VAL A 160 -10.16 5.90 -19.87
C VAL A 160 -11.15 6.99 -20.25
N SER A 161 -11.82 7.54 -19.25
CA SER A 161 -12.66 8.71 -19.41
C SER A 161 -11.83 9.95 -19.13
N SER A 162 -11.93 10.96 -20.01
CA SER A 162 -11.16 12.20 -19.89
C SER A 162 -12.08 13.42 -19.94
N LEU A 163 -11.96 14.30 -18.96
CA LEU A 163 -12.60 15.62 -18.93
C LEU A 163 -11.59 16.65 -19.46
N ILE A 164 -12.02 17.39 -20.47
CA ILE A 164 -11.29 18.55 -21.01
C ILE A 164 -11.73 19.76 -20.18
N ASN A 165 -10.76 20.45 -19.57
CA ASN A 165 -11.00 21.74 -18.90
C ASN A 165 -11.16 22.87 -19.92
#